data_AF-A0A660N0A8-F1
#
_entry.id   AF-A0A660N0A8-F1
#
_cell.length_a   1.000
_cell.length_b   1.000
_cell.length_c   1.000
_cell.angle_alpha   90.00
_cell.angle_beta   90.00
_cell.angle_gamma   90.00
#
_symmetry.space_group_name_H-M   'P 1'
#
loop_
_entity.id
_entity.type
_entity.pdbx_description
1 polymer ?
#
loop_
_entity_poly.entity_id
_entity_poly.type
_entity_poly.pdbx_seq_one_letter_code
_entity_poly.pdbx_strand_id
1 'polypeptide(L)' 'MPRPTNKSDLLQAAEMQFQKLQNLITSLSEQAQVSDFSFDEGFLARQKEAHWQRDKNLRDVLIHLYEW' A
#
# COMPACT_ATOMS: atom_id res chain seq x y z
N MET A 1 -6.46 -8.48 -11.58
CA MET A 1 -5.91 -9.76 -12.07
C MET A 1 -6.83 -10.89 -11.64
N PRO A 2 -7.01 -11.95 -12.43
CA PRO A 2 -7.69 -13.15 -11.95
C PRO A 2 -6.96 -13.69 -10.72
N ARG A 3 -7.72 -14.23 -9.76
CA ARG A 3 -7.15 -14.84 -8.55
C ARG A 3 -6.30 -16.05 -8.98
N PRO A 4 -5.03 -16.15 -8.56
CA PRO A 4 -4.21 -17.31 -8.85
C PRO A 4 -4.87 -18.60 -8.35
N THR A 5 -4.84 -19.67 -9.17
CA THR A 5 -5.44 -20.96 -8.84
C THR A 5 -4.42 -22.07 -8.58
N ASN A 6 -3.13 -21.79 -8.80
CA ASN A 6 -2.03 -22.69 -8.49
C ASN A 6 -0.85 -21.93 -7.85
N LYS A 7 0.10 -22.68 -7.28
CA LYS A 7 1.25 -22.12 -6.56
C LYS A 7 2.17 -21.26 -7.44
N SER A 8 2.38 -21.66 -8.69
CA SER A 8 3.26 -20.92 -9.62
C SER A 8 2.69 -19.54 -9.91
N ASP A 9 1.41 -19.47 -10.26
CA ASP A 9 0.72 -18.22 -10.55
C ASP A 9 0.65 -17.33 -9.31
N LEU A 10 0.48 -17.92 -8.12
CA LEU A 10 0.46 -17.18 -6.86
C LEU A 10 1.82 -16.51 -6.59
N LEU A 11 2.91 -17.27 -6.73
CA LEU A 11 4.26 -16.73 -6.53
C LEU A 11 4.60 -15.66 -7.57
N GLN A 12 4.25 -15.87 -8.83
CA GLN A 12 4.47 -14.88 -9.88
C GLN A 12 3.67 -13.59 -9.63
N ALA A 13 2.41 -13.71 -9.23
CA ALA A 13 1.57 -12.57 -8.90
C ALA A 13 2.10 -11.82 -7.67
N ALA A 14 2.52 -12.53 -6.63
CA ALA A 14 3.09 -11.94 -5.42
C ALA A 14 4.38 -11.16 -5.72
N GLU A 15 5.33 -11.76 -6.44
CA GLU A 15 6.57 -11.10 -6.86
C GLU A 15 6.27 -9.86 -7.69
N MET A 16 5.37 -9.97 -8.68
CA MET A 16 5.01 -8.85 -9.54
C MET A 16 4.39 -7.68 -8.75
N GLN A 17 3.47 -7.97 -7.81
CA GLN A 17 2.87 -6.92 -6.98
C GLN A 17 3.86 -6.30 -6.00
N PHE A 18 4.74 -7.12 -5.41
CA PHE A 18 5.78 -6.63 -4.50
C PHE A 18 6.77 -5.72 -5.21
N GLN A 19 7.25 -6.11 -6.39
CA GLN A 19 8.12 -5.26 -7.22
C GLN A 19 7.42 -3.97 -7.64
N LYS A 20 6.13 -4.03 -7.98
CA LYS A 20 5.35 -2.83 -8.30
C LYS A 20 5.26 -1.87 -7.10
N LEU A 21 5.03 -2.40 -5.90
CA LEU A 21 5.03 -1.60 -4.66
C LEU A 21 6.39 -0.95 -4.42
N GLN A 22 7.48 -1.72 -4.50
CA GLN A 22 8.83 -1.18 -4.31
C GLN A 22 9.16 -0.10 -5.35
N ASN A 23 8.84 -0.32 -6.63
CA ASN A 23 9.07 0.65 -7.69
C ASN A 23 8.25 1.94 -7.50
N LEU A 24 7.03 1.83 -6.98
CA LEU A 24 6.23 3.00 -6.63
C LEU A 24 6.92 3.79 -5.52
N ILE A 25 7.36 3.13 -4.46
CA ILE A 25 8.03 3.77 -3.32
C ILE A 25 9.33 4.46 -3.77
N THR A 26 10.17 3.78 -4.55
CA THR A 26 11.45 4.34 -5.03
C THR A 26 11.27 5.46 -6.04
N SER A 27 10.12 5.55 -6.72
CA SER A 27 9.79 6.67 -7.59
C SER A 27 9.46 7.97 -6.83
N LEU A 28 9.14 7.88 -5.54
CA LEU A 28 8.89 9.04 -4.68
C LEU A 28 10.21 9.65 -4.21
N SER A 29 10.24 10.98 -4.07
CA SER A 29 11.37 11.66 -3.43
C SER A 29 11.49 11.22 -1.97
N GLU A 30 12.69 11.29 -1.41
CA GLU A 30 12.94 10.97 0.00
C GLU A 30 12.00 11.74 0.94
N GLN A 31 11.79 13.03 0.66
CA GLN A 31 10.85 13.85 1.41
C GLN A 31 9.42 13.29 1.33
N ALA A 32 8.95 12.90 0.13
CA ALA A 32 7.61 12.34 -0.03
C ALA A 32 7.45 10.98 0.66
N GLN A 33 8.52 10.18 0.76
CA GLN A 33 8.49 8.89 1.46
C GLN A 33 8.32 9.03 2.99
N VAL A 34 8.77 10.15 3.57
CA VAL A 34 8.68 10.41 5.02
C VAL A 34 7.59 11.39 5.42
N SER A 35 6.95 12.06 4.46
CA SER A 35 5.86 12.99 4.72
C SER A 35 4.60 12.26 5.19
N ASP A 36 3.87 12.91 6.10
CA ASP A 36 2.55 12.46 6.50
C ASP A 36 1.52 12.63 5.39
N PHE A 37 0.56 11.70 5.35
CA PHE A 37 -0.61 11.81 4.51
C PHE A 37 -1.57 12.85 5.08
N SER A 38 -2.13 13.65 4.18
CA SER A 38 -3.21 14.58 4.50
C SER A 38 -4.42 14.21 3.66
N PHE A 39 -5.45 13.68 4.33
CA PHE A 39 -6.73 13.36 3.72
C PHE A 39 -7.77 14.37 4.20
N ASP A 40 -8.54 14.94 3.28
CA ASP A 40 -9.63 15.84 3.64
C ASP A 40 -10.86 15.07 4.16
N GLU A 41 -11.75 15.77 4.87
CA GLU A 41 -12.96 15.18 5.44
C GLU A 41 -13.88 14.60 4.36
N GLY A 42 -13.92 15.20 3.16
CA GLY A 42 -14.73 14.72 2.04
C GLY A 42 -14.22 13.40 1.48
N PHE A 43 -12.90 13.23 1.41
CA PHE A 43 -12.24 11.96 1.10
C PHE A 43 -12.55 10.93 2.19
N LEU A 44 -12.27 11.24 3.45
CA LEU A 44 -12.47 10.30 4.57
C LEU A 44 -13.92 9.86 4.74
N ALA A 45 -14.90 10.73 4.47
CA ALA A 45 -16.31 10.40 4.55
C ALA A 45 -16.76 9.29 3.56
N ARG A 46 -16.01 9.07 2.48
CA ARG A 46 -16.30 8.05 1.45
C ARG A 46 -15.59 6.73 1.70
N GLN A 47 -14.62 6.72 2.60
CA GLN A 47 -13.82 5.55 2.90
C GLN A 47 -14.32 4.86 4.18
N LYS A 48 -14.42 3.52 4.15
CA LYS A 48 -15.00 2.75 5.26
C LYS A 48 -13.96 2.00 6.08
N GLU A 49 -12.78 1.80 5.50
CA GLU A 49 -11.72 1.02 6.11
C GLU A 49 -10.96 1.83 7.17
N ALA A 50 -10.65 1.20 8.30
CA ALA A 50 -10.00 1.90 9.42
C ALA A 50 -8.60 2.45 9.08
N HIS A 51 -7.91 1.86 8.10
CA HIS A 51 -6.55 2.26 7.73
C HIS A 51 -6.47 3.68 7.19
N TRP A 52 -7.54 4.22 6.60
CA TRP A 52 -7.56 5.60 6.11
C TRP A 52 -7.37 6.65 7.21
N GLN A 53 -7.82 6.35 8.42
CA GLN A 53 -7.61 7.21 9.57
C GLN A 53 -6.41 6.76 10.41
N ARG A 54 -6.07 5.48 10.39
CA ARG A 54 -5.01 4.89 11.22
C ARG A 54 -3.61 5.13 10.64
N ASP A 55 -3.40 4.85 9.36
CA ASP A 55 -2.08 4.83 8.75
C ASP A 55 -1.71 6.27 8.34
N LYS A 56 -0.68 6.85 8.97
CA LYS A 56 -0.37 8.29 8.85
C LYS A 56 0.67 8.60 7.78
N ASN A 57 1.49 7.63 7.41
CA ASN A 57 2.52 7.78 6.40
C ASN A 57 2.88 6.42 5.78
N LEU A 58 3.83 6.41 4.86
CA LEU A 58 4.27 5.20 4.17
C LEU A 58 4.73 4.09 5.13
N ARG A 59 5.41 4.44 6.23
CA ARG A 59 5.87 3.46 7.22
C ARG A 59 4.70 2.70 7.84
N ASP A 60 3.62 3.38 8.19
CA ASP A 60 2.46 2.74 8.78
C ASP A 60 1.77 1.79 7.79
N VAL A 61 1.71 2.17 6.51
CA VAL A 61 1.20 1.29 5.44
C VAL A 61 2.09 0.05 5.28
N LEU A 62 3.41 0.19 5.34
CA LEU A 62 4.33 -0.96 5.26
C LEU A 62 4.21 -1.89 6.46
N ILE A 63 4.06 -1.35 7.68
CA ILE A 63 3.81 -2.14 8.89
C ILE A 63 2.46 -2.87 8.78
N HIS A 64 1.42 -2.17 8.32
CA HIS A 64 0.12 -2.79 8.03
C HIS A 64 0.29 -3.99 7.11
N LEU A 65 0.90 -3.80 5.93
CA LEU A 65 1.04 -4.88 4.95
C LEU A 65 1.91 -6.04 5.44
N TYR A 66 2.83 -5.79 6.37
CA TYR A 66 3.67 -6.83 6.97
C TYR A 66 2.91 -7.69 8.00
N GLU A 67 1.96 -7.10 8.74
CA GLU A 67 1.20 -7.77 9.82
C GLU A 67 -0.11 -8.43 9.34
N TRP A 68 -0.42 -8.34 8.04
CA TRP A 68 -1.58 -8.98 7.39
C TRP A 68 -1.21 -10.30 6.72
#